data_AF-X1SZ40-F1
#
_entry.id   AF-X1SZ40-F1
#
_cell.length_a   1.000
_cell.length_b   1.000
_cell.length_c   1.000
_cell.angle_alpha   90.00
_cell.angle_beta   90.00
_cell.angle_gamma   90.00
#
_symmetry.space_group_name_H-M   'P 1'
#
loop_
_entity.id
_entity.type
_entity.pdbx_description
1 polymer ?
#
loop_
_entity_poly.entity_id
_entity_poly.type
_entity_poly.pdbx_seq_one_letter_code
_entity_poly.pdbx_strand_id
1 'polypeptide(L)'
;GLNSPLDDIYTPLCEKYKVEFYAVPHTNFVKGNKINLLVGGVLSGSEENKKKFIEEIQKDKRVKKVEQHHDFIFVHAQHPISREAKAEIKIFYNP
;
A
#
# COMPACT_ATOMS: atom_id res chain seq x y z
N GLY A 1 -15.95 10.57 3.63
CA GLY A 1 -15.44 10.84 4.99
C GLY A 1 -14.18 10.03 5.14
N LEU A 2 -13.08 10.72 5.46
CA LEU A 2 -11.69 10.26 5.47
C LEU A 2 -11.49 8.85 6.03
N ASN A 3 -10.54 8.13 5.43
CA ASN A 3 -10.05 6.82 5.85
C ASN A 3 -9.96 6.72 7.38
N SER A 4 -10.40 5.58 7.93
CA SER A 4 -9.98 5.19 9.28
C SER A 4 -8.44 5.14 9.28
N PRO A 5 -7.74 5.89 10.15
CA PRO A 5 -6.26 5.94 10.19
C PRO A 5 -5.57 4.59 10.45
N LEU A 6 -6.34 3.54 10.75
CA LEU A 6 -5.84 2.23 11.18
C LEU A 6 -5.46 1.28 10.04
N ASP A 7 -5.96 1.49 8.82
CA ASP A 7 -5.78 0.53 7.71
C ASP A 7 -4.82 0.97 6.60
N ASP A 8 -4.58 2.28 6.43
CA ASP A 8 -3.65 2.81 5.43
C ASP A 8 -2.20 2.71 5.92
N ILE A 9 -1.42 1.84 5.26
CA ILE A 9 -0.01 1.58 5.60
C ILE A 9 0.97 2.53 4.93
N TYR A 10 0.51 3.27 3.91
CA TYR A 10 1.38 4.03 3.03
C TYR A 10 1.47 5.48 3.46
N THR A 11 0.33 6.15 3.71
CA THR A 11 0.28 7.59 3.99
C THR A 11 1.19 8.01 5.16
N PRO A 12 1.17 7.33 6.33
CA PRO A 12 2.06 7.71 7.44
C PRO A 12 3.55 7.55 7.09
N LEU A 13 3.89 6.58 6.24
CA LEU A 13 5.27 6.35 5.80
C LEU A 13 5.71 7.36 4.75
N CYS A 14 4.80 7.75 3.85
CA CYS A 14 5.01 8.84 2.90
C CYS A 14 5.37 10.13 3.64
N GLU A 15 4.59 10.49 4.67
CA GLU A 15 4.85 11.67 5.51
C GLU A 15 6.17 11.54 6.28
N LYS A 16 6.42 10.40 6.96
CA LYS A 16 7.63 10.14 7.75
C LYS A 16 8.91 10.27 6.94
N TYR A 17 8.91 9.73 5.73
CA TYR A 17 10.09 9.72 4.86
C TYR A 17 10.06 10.82 3.79
N LYS A 18 9.06 11.71 3.78
CA LYS A 18 8.92 12.78 2.78
C LYS A 18 9.03 12.23 1.35
N VAL A 19 8.29 11.16 1.09
CA VAL A 19 8.12 10.58 -0.25
C VAL A 19 6.67 10.71 -0.67
N GLU A 20 6.43 10.79 -1.97
CA GLU A 20 5.09 10.71 -2.54
C GLU A 20 4.94 9.35 -3.21
N PHE A 21 3.83 8.66 -2.95
CA PHE A 21 3.52 7.38 -3.58
C PHE A 21 2.29 7.52 -4.46
N TYR A 22 2.52 7.64 -5.77
CA TYR A 22 1.48 7.72 -6.79
C TYR A 22 0.99 6.31 -7.13
N ALA A 23 0.12 5.78 -6.28
CA ALA A 23 -0.30 4.39 -6.29
C ALA A 23 -1.68 4.18 -6.90
N VAL A 24 -1.84 3.08 -7.63
CA VAL A 24 -3.13 2.60 -8.14
C VAL A 24 -3.34 1.12 -7.77
N PRO A 25 -4.58 0.72 -7.47
CA PRO A 25 -4.91 -0.69 -7.32
C PRO A 25 -4.90 -1.36 -8.70
N HIS A 26 -4.31 -2.56 -8.78
CA HIS A 26 -4.39 -3.38 -9.99
C HIS A 26 -5.49 -4.44 -9.88
N THR A 27 -5.56 -5.11 -8.74
CA THR A 27 -6.59 -6.12 -8.48
C THR A 27 -6.79 -6.32 -6.98
N ASN A 28 -7.96 -6.85 -6.62
CA ASN A 28 -8.20 -7.40 -5.30
C ASN A 28 -8.96 -8.74 -5.42
N PHE A 29 -8.68 -9.66 -4.51
CA PHE A 29 -9.38 -10.95 -4.47
C PHE A 29 -9.39 -11.53 -3.06
N VAL A 30 -10.39 -12.35 -2.77
CA VAL A 30 -10.49 -13.06 -1.50
C VAL A 30 -9.83 -14.43 -1.63
N LYS A 31 -8.85 -14.71 -0.76
CA LYS A 31 -8.22 -16.03 -0.65
C LYS A 31 -7.86 -16.32 0.80
N GLY A 32 -8.26 -17.47 1.31
CA GLY A 32 -7.93 -17.91 2.68
C GLY A 32 -8.49 -16.97 3.76
N ASN A 33 -9.75 -16.54 3.62
CA ASN A 33 -10.41 -15.59 4.54
C ASN A 33 -9.67 -14.25 4.72
N LYS A 34 -8.94 -13.82 3.67
CA LYS A 34 -8.25 -12.53 3.60
C LYS A 34 -8.52 -11.87 2.27
N ILE A 35 -8.56 -10.53 2.30
CA ILE A 35 -8.53 -9.70 1.11
C ILE A 35 -7.07 -9.55 0.70
N ASN A 36 -6.76 -9.88 -0.55
CA ASN A 36 -5.46 -9.65 -1.16
C ASN A 36 -5.61 -8.43 -2.05
N LEU A 37 -4.73 -7.45 -1.89
CA LEU A 37 -4.67 -6.25 -2.68
C LEU A 37 -3.32 -6.19 -3.40
N LEU A 38 -3.35 -5.99 -4.70
CA LEU A 38 -2.17 -5.69 -5.50
C LEU A 38 -2.20 -4.21 -5.87
N VAL A 39 -1.20 -3.47 -5.41
CA VAL A 39 -1.06 -2.02 -5.62
C VAL A 39 0.25 -1.78 -6.35
N GLY A 40 0.25 -0.93 -7.36
CA GLY A 40 1.46 -0.53 -8.07
C GLY A 40 1.51 0.97 -8.27
N GLY A 41 2.69 1.54 -8.35
CA GLY A 41 2.83 2.98 -8.50
C GLY A 41 4.27 3.46 -8.51
N VAL A 42 4.43 4.78 -8.55
CA VAL A 42 5.74 5.44 -8.60
C VAL A 42 6.02 6.15 -7.28
N LEU A 43 7.24 5.98 -6.76
CA LEU A 43 7.76 6.75 -5.64
C LEU A 43 8.55 7.96 -6.11
N SER A 44 8.17 9.14 -5.63
CA SER A 44 8.91 10.39 -5.81
C SER A 44 9.56 10.80 -4.49
N GLY A 45 10.81 11.25 -4.54
CA GLY A 45 11.61 11.64 -3.37
C GLY A 45 13.08 11.29 -3.54
N SER A 46 13.90 11.61 -2.53
CA SER A 46 15.32 11.24 -2.56
C SER A 46 15.51 9.72 -2.49
N GLU A 47 16.57 9.20 -3.11
CA GLU A 47 16.90 7.77 -3.08
C GLU A 47 17.00 7.22 -1.65
N GLU A 48 17.60 7.99 -0.74
CA GLU A 48 17.73 7.61 0.66
C GLU A 48 16.35 7.42 1.33
N ASN A 49 15.41 8.33 1.05
CA ASN A 49 14.08 8.27 1.64
C ASN A 49 13.22 7.18 1.01
N LYS A 50 13.28 7.01 -0.31
CA LYS A 50 12.62 5.91 -1.02
C LYS A 50 13.07 4.56 -0.46
N LYS A 51 14.38 4.39 -0.24
CA LYS A 51 14.93 3.17 0.38
C LYS A 51 14.36 2.94 1.79
N LYS A 52 14.36 3.95 2.66
CA LYS A 52 13.81 3.84 4.03
C LYS A 52 12.31 3.53 4.03
N PHE A 53 11.55 4.12 3.12
CA PHE A 53 10.13 3.84 2.94
C PHE A 53 9.88 2.37 2.60
N ILE A 54 10.62 1.83 1.62
CA ILE A 54 10.50 0.43 1.20
C ILE A 54 10.90 -0.52 2.34
N GLU A 55 12.01 -0.24 3.02
CA GLU A 55 12.46 -1.03 4.17
C GLU A 55 11.42 -1.07 5.29
N GLU A 56 10.71 0.02 5.54
CA GLU A 56 9.67 0.08 6.58
C GLU A 56 8.38 -0.64 6.16
N ILE A 57 7.96 -0.50 4.89
CA ILE A 57 6.80 -1.23 4.35
C ILE A 57 6.99 -2.73 4.44
N GLN A 58 8.19 -3.23 4.14
CA GLN A 58 8.49 -4.67 4.19
C GLN A 58 8.39 -5.25 5.60
N LYS A 59 8.43 -4.42 6.66
CA LYS A 59 8.25 -4.86 8.05
C LYS A 59 6.77 -5.04 8.42
N ASP A 60 5.83 -4.47 7.66
CA ASP A 60 4.41 -4.64 7.96
C ASP A 60 3.96 -6.07 7.63
N LYS A 61 3.42 -6.77 8.64
CA LYS A 61 2.95 -8.16 8.52
C LYS A 61 1.87 -8.38 7.45
N ARG A 62 1.16 -7.33 7.02
CA ARG A 62 0.17 -7.38 5.94
C ARG A 62 0.84 -7.49 4.58
N VAL A 63 2.02 -6.89 4.42
CA VAL A 63 2.78 -6.89 3.17
C VAL A 63 3.41 -8.27 2.97
N LYS A 64 3.13 -8.90 1.83
CA LYS A 64 3.61 -10.23 1.46
C LYS A 64 4.70 -10.20 0.43
N LYS A 65 4.67 -9.18 -0.43
CA LYS A 65 5.68 -8.97 -1.45
C LYS A 65 5.80 -7.49 -1.76
N VAL A 66 7.03 -7.06 -1.97
CA VAL A 66 7.36 -5.78 -2.58
C VAL A 66 8.32 -6.08 -3.72
N GLU A 67 7.99 -5.63 -4.92
CA GLU A 67 8.88 -5.60 -6.07
C GLU A 67 9.20 -4.15 -6.37
N GLN A 68 10.47 -3.85 -6.65
CA GLN A 68 10.92 -2.51 -7.00
C GLN A 68 11.69 -2.57 -8.31
N HIS A 69 11.38 -1.65 -9.22
CA HIS A 69 12.13 -1.42 -10.44
C HIS A 69 12.30 0.09 -10.66
N HIS A 70 13.49 0.60 -10.32
CA HIS A 70 13.74 2.04 -10.18
C HIS A 70 12.72 2.68 -9.21
N ASP A 71 11.96 3.66 -9.69
CA ASP A 71 10.96 4.39 -8.92
C ASP A 71 9.61 3.67 -8.88
N PHE A 72 9.42 2.66 -9.72
CA PHE A 72 8.21 1.86 -9.69
C PHE A 72 8.27 0.84 -8.56
N ILE A 73 7.20 0.78 -7.77
CA ILE A 73 6.99 -0.25 -6.76
C ILE A 73 5.67 -0.98 -6.99
N PHE A 74 5.69 -2.27 -6.71
CA PHE A 74 4.52 -3.13 -6.69
C PHE A 74 4.43 -3.84 -5.35
N VAL A 75 3.28 -3.71 -4.69
CA VAL A 75 3.03 -4.20 -3.34
C VAL A 75 1.86 -5.17 -3.36
N HIS A 76 2.09 -6.36 -2.81
CA HIS A 76 1.04 -7.28 -2.44
C HIS A 76 0.77 -7.18 -0.93
N ALA A 77 -0.40 -6.68 -0.56
CA ALA A 77 -0.85 -6.60 0.82
C ALA A 77 -2.01 -7.57 1.09
N GLN A 78 -2.10 -8.07 2.32
CA GLN A 78 -3.16 -8.92 2.81
C GLN A 78 -3.84 -8.32 4.03
N HIS A 79 -5.14 -8.03 3.89
CA HIS A 79 -5.97 -7.49 4.96
C HIS A 79 -6.95 -8.57 5.45
N PRO A 80 -7.28 -8.59 6.76
CA PRO A 80 -8.39 -9.40 7.24
C PRO A 80 -9.69 -8.98 6.55
N ILE A 81 -10.66 -9.90 6.44
CA ILE A 81 -11.99 -9.51 5.96
C ILE A 81 -12.66 -8.67 7.04
N SER A 82 -12.62 -7.35 6.86
CA SER A 82 -13.32 -6.37 7.69
C SER A 82 -14.20 -5.47 6.82
N ARG A 83 -15.11 -4.72 7.44
CA ARG A 83 -15.95 -3.76 6.72
C ARG A 83 -15.10 -2.63 6.13
N GLU A 84 -14.04 -2.29 6.84
CA GLU A 84 -13.07 -1.25 6.54
C GLU A 84 -12.21 -1.65 5.33
N ALA A 85 -11.67 -2.88 5.30
CA ALA A 85 -10.92 -3.39 4.15
C ALA A 85 -11.78 -3.47 2.88
N LYS A 86 -13.08 -3.78 3.01
CA LYS A 86 -14.03 -3.72 1.89
C LYS A 86 -14.29 -2.29 1.42
N ALA A 87 -14.30 -1.32 2.34
CA ALA A 87 -14.47 0.09 1.99
C ALA A 87 -13.22 0.65 1.29
N GLU A 88 -12.03 0.28 1.75
CA GLU A 88 -10.75 0.61 1.13
C GLU A 88 -10.71 0.14 -0.33
N ILE A 89 -11.02 -1.14 -0.58
CA ILE A 89 -11.19 -1.65 -1.95
C ILE A 89 -12.18 -0.79 -2.74
N LYS A 90 -13.32 -0.42 -2.16
CA LYS A 90 -14.34 0.34 -2.90
C LYS A 90 -13.89 1.76 -3.25
N ILE A 91 -13.13 2.43 -2.38
CA ILE A 91 -12.59 3.78 -2.61
C ILE A 91 -11.51 3.75 -3.68
N PHE A 92 -10.63 2.75 -3.64
CA PHE A 92 -9.57 2.56 -4.63
C PHE A 92 -10.11 2.38 -6.07
N TYR A 93 -11.35 1.90 -6.25
CA TYR A 93 -11.96 1.61 -7.54
C TYR A 93 -12.93 2.68 -8.08
N ASN A 94 -13.12 3.80 -7.37
CA ASN A 94 -13.98 4.89 -7.83
C ASN A 94 -13.24 6.23 -7.77
N PRO A 95 -12.41 6.56 -8.78
CA PRO A 95 -11.74 7.86 -8.89
C PRO A 95 -12.73 9.01 -9.03
#